data_AF-A0A7U9XLW7-F1
#
_entry.id   AF-A0A7U9XLW7-F1
#
_cell.length_a   1.000
_cell.length_b   1.000
_cell.length_c   1.000
_cell.angle_alpha   90.00
_cell.angle_beta   90.00
_cell.angle_gamma   90.00
#
_symmetry.space_group_name_H-M   'P 1'
#
loop_
_entity.id
_entity.type
_entity.pdbx_description
1 polymer ?
#
loop_
_entity_poly.entity_id
_entity_poly.type
_entity_poly.pdbx_seq_one_letter_code
_entity_poly.pdbx_strand_id
1 'polypeptide(L)' 'MKRIMVSVAIFIVVFIVSYVGLCYLVPGLRIKLAADAVTYFKENIRHIIFLKSVISLVIGSVLASSFYLVAKREV' A
#
# COMPACT_ATOMS: atom_id res chain seq x y z
N MET A 1 6.51 -12.34 -20.21
CA MET A 1 7.19 -11.96 -18.94
C MET A 1 7.26 -10.45 -18.69
N LYS A 2 7.65 -9.62 -19.68
CA LYS A 2 7.79 -8.15 -19.50
C LYS A 2 6.55 -7.46 -18.90
N ARG A 3 5.34 -7.80 -19.36
CA ARG A 3 4.06 -7.23 -18.86
C ARG A 3 3.78 -7.59 -17.39
N ILE A 4 4.12 -8.81 -16.98
CA ILE A 4 3.97 -9.27 -15.58
C ILE A 4 4.96 -8.50 -14.69
N MET A 5 6.20 -8.33 -15.15
CA MET A 5 7.23 -7.61 -14.40
C MET A 5 6.86 -6.14 -14.17
N VAL A 6 6.27 -5.48 -15.17
CA VAL A 6 5.75 -4.11 -15.04
C VAL A 6 4.56 -4.05 -14.08
N SER A 7 3.61 -4.99 -14.16
CA SER A 7 2.48 -5.03 -13.24
C SER A 7 2.92 -5.26 -11.78
N VAL A 8 3.91 -6.14 -11.55
CA VAL A 8 4.50 -6.37 -10.23
C VAL A 8 5.23 -5.11 -9.72
N ALA A 9 5.97 -4.40 -10.57
CA ALA A 9 6.62 -3.16 -10.17
C ALA A 9 5.59 -2.10 -9.76
N ILE A 10 4.51 -1.94 -10.53
CA ILE A 10 3.41 -1.02 -10.19
C ILE A 10 2.75 -1.44 -8.87
N PHE A 11 2.50 -2.74 -8.67
CA PHE A 11 1.94 -3.27 -7.42
C PHE A 11 2.80 -2.88 -6.22
N ILE A 12 4.12 -3.05 -6.28
CA ILE A 12 5.03 -2.72 -5.18
C ILE A 12 5.01 -1.21 -4.89
N VAL A 13 5.07 -0.37 -5.92
CA VAL A 13 5.04 1.08 -5.74
C VAL A 13 3.73 1.54 -5.12
N VAL A 14 2.60 1.06 -5.64
CA VAL A 14 1.26 1.36 -5.11
C VAL A 14 1.13 0.87 -3.67
N PHE A 15 1.64 -0.32 -3.36
CA PHE A 15 1.62 -0.88 -2.01
C PHE A 15 2.38 -0.01 -1.02
N ILE A 16 3.58 0.47 -1.38
CA ILE A 16 4.38 1.34 -0.50
C ILE A 16 3.68 2.69 -0.30
N VAL A 17 3.23 3.34 -1.38
CA VAL A 17 2.58 4.65 -1.32
C VAL A 17 1.28 4.59 -0.53
N SER A 18 0.47 3.56 -0.77
CA SER A 18 -0.80 3.36 -0.05
C SER A 18 -0.56 3.09 1.43
N TYR A 19 0.46 2.30 1.77
CA TYR A 19 0.84 2.02 3.16
C TYR A 19 1.30 3.29 3.89
N VAL A 20 2.15 4.10 3.27
CA VAL A 20 2.60 5.38 3.83
C VAL A 20 1.42 6.35 3.95
N GLY A 21 0.55 6.42 2.94
CA GLY A 21 -0.67 7.21 2.97
C GLY A 21 -1.59 6.82 4.13
N LEU A 22 -1.81 5.51 4.35
CA LEU A 22 -2.58 5.00 5.49
C LEU A 22 -1.98 5.36 6.86
N CYS A 23 -0.67 5.57 6.96
CA CYS A 23 -0.02 5.98 8.21
C CYS A 23 -0.24 7.46 8.57
N TYR A 24 -0.36 8.34 7.57
CA TYR A 24 -0.38 9.79 7.78
C TYR A 24 -1.69 10.48 7.37
N LEU A 25 -2.40 10.00 6.35
CA LEU A 25 -3.58 10.65 5.77
C LEU A 25 -4.90 10.17 6.36
N VAL A 26 -4.97 8.96 6.95
CA VAL A 26 -6.24 8.43 7.48
C VAL A 26 -6.33 8.71 8.99
N PRO A 27 -7.15 9.70 9.42
CA PRO A 27 -7.22 10.11 10.83
C PRO A 27 -7.76 9.00 11.75
N GLY A 28 -8.61 8.09 11.25
CA GLY A 28 -9.09 6.93 12.00
C GLY A 28 -8.06 5.83 12.21
N LEU A 29 -6.93 5.91 11.51
CA LEU A 29 -5.81 4.95 11.53
C LEU A 29 -4.51 5.61 12.03
N ARG A 30 -4.62 6.85 12.53
CA ARG A 30 -3.57 7.55 13.26
C ARG A 30 -3.60 7.15 14.72
N ILE A 31 -2.45 6.81 15.26
CA ILE A 31 -2.29 6.65 16.70
C ILE A 31 -2.23 8.07 17.28
N LYS A 32 -2.94 8.34 18.38
CA LYS A 32 -2.76 9.61 19.13
C LYS A 32 -1.46 9.53 19.92
N LEU A 33 -0.33 9.58 19.23
CA LEU A 33 0.99 9.64 19.84
C LEU A 33 1.69 10.90 19.35
N ALA A 34 1.90 11.85 20.27
CA ALA A 34 2.73 13.03 20.01
C ALA A 34 4.19 12.59 20.10
N ALA A 35 4.73 12.04 19.01
CA ALA A 35 6.10 11.56 18.91
C ALA A 35 6.73 12.02 17.59
N ASP A 36 8.05 12.04 17.57
CA ASP A 36 8.83 12.26 16.35
C ASP A 36 8.40 11.30 15.24
N ALA A 37 8.45 11.74 13.98
CA ALA A 37 7.92 10.99 12.83
C ALA A 37 8.46 9.56 12.74
N VAL A 38 9.73 9.34 13.11
CA VAL A 38 10.35 8.01 13.07
C VAL A 38 9.83 7.10 14.19
N THR A 39 9.71 7.64 15.40
CA THR A 39 9.19 6.93 16.58
C THR A 39 7.70 6.61 16.40
N TYR A 40 6.95 7.56 15.87
CA TYR A 40 5.56 7.39 15.49
C TYR A 40 5.39 6.26 14.47
N PHE A 41 6.24 6.22 13.44
CA PHE A 41 6.18 5.19 12.41
C PHE A 41 6.46 3.79 12.97
N LYS A 42 7.48 3.64 13.84
CA LYS A 42 7.79 2.37 14.51
C LYS A 42 6.64 1.87 15.37
N GLU A 43 6.05 2.74 16.18
CA GLU A 43 4.96 2.35 17.08
C GLU A 43 3.67 2.03 16.30
N ASN A 44 3.46 2.73 15.18
CA ASN A 44 2.34 2.48 14.28
C ASN A 44 2.46 1.15 13.54
N ILE A 45 3.66 0.80 13.08
CA ILE A 45 3.96 -0.56 12.59
C ILE A 45 3.63 -1.56 13.70
N ARG A 46 4.12 -1.36 14.92
CA ARG A 46 3.94 -2.34 15.99
C ARG A 46 2.47 -2.61 16.33
N HIS A 47 1.63 -1.57 16.31
CA HIS A 47 0.21 -1.69 16.67
C HIS A 47 -0.71 -2.11 15.52
N ILE A 48 -0.44 -1.68 14.28
CA ILE A 48 -1.43 -1.76 13.18
C ILE A 48 -0.81 -2.26 11.85
N ILE A 49 0.36 -2.92 11.88
CA ILE A 49 0.99 -3.45 10.67
C ILE A 49 0.09 -4.39 9.89
N PHE A 50 -0.64 -5.29 10.58
CA PHE A 50 -1.44 -6.32 9.92
C PHE A 50 -2.64 -5.73 9.16
N LEU A 51 -3.37 -4.80 9.78
CA LEU A 51 -4.53 -4.19 9.14
C LEU A 51 -4.10 -3.29 7.97
N LYS A 52 -3.05 -2.48 8.15
CA LYS A 52 -2.54 -1.60 7.08
C LYS A 52 -1.92 -2.39 5.93
N SER A 53 -1.23 -3.50 6.22
CA SER A 53 -0.67 -4.36 5.18
C SER A 53 -1.77 -5.06 4.39
N VAL A 54 -2.84 -5.56 5.03
CA VAL A 54 -4.00 -6.15 4.35
C VAL A 54 -4.70 -5.13 3.47
N ILE A 55 -4.97 -3.92 3.97
CA ILE A 55 -5.61 -2.86 3.17
C ILE A 55 -4.74 -2.48 1.98
N SER A 56 -3.43 -2.31 2.19
CA SER A 56 -2.50 -1.98 1.11
C SER A 56 -2.37 -3.11 0.08
N LEU A 57 -2.43 -4.37 0.52
CA LEU A 57 -2.41 -5.55 -0.35
C LEU A 57 -3.68 -5.64 -1.19
N VAL A 58 -4.84 -5.34 -0.61
CA VAL A 58 -6.12 -5.30 -1.35
C VAL A 58 -6.10 -4.18 -2.39
N ILE A 59 -5.68 -2.96 -2.02
CA ILE A 59 -5.59 -1.83 -2.96
C ILE A 59 -4.61 -2.14 -4.10
N GLY A 60 -3.42 -2.62 -3.74
CA GLY A 60 -2.39 -3.02 -4.71
C GLY A 60 -2.90 -4.12 -5.64
N SER A 61 -3.56 -5.15 -5.11
CA SER A 61 -3.98 -6.32 -5.91
C SER A 61 -5.12 -5.98 -6.85
N VAL A 62 -6.07 -5.13 -6.41
CA VAL A 62 -7.14 -4.61 -7.28
C VAL A 62 -6.54 -3.81 -8.42
N LEU A 63 -5.68 -2.84 -8.14
CA LEU A 63 -5.07 -1.99 -9.18
C LEU A 63 -4.18 -2.79 -10.14
N ALA A 64 -3.35 -3.70 -9.62
CA ALA A 64 -2.49 -4.53 -10.45
C ALA A 64 -3.30 -5.52 -11.32
N SER A 65 -4.39 -6.08 -10.78
CA SER A 65 -5.30 -6.95 -11.54
C SER A 65 -6.05 -6.18 -12.62
N SER A 66 -6.57 -4.99 -12.30
CA SER A 66 -7.20 -4.10 -13.28
C SER A 66 -6.24 -3.74 -14.40
N PHE A 67 -5.00 -3.34 -14.06
CA PHE A 67 -3.98 -2.99 -15.04
C PHE A 67 -3.58 -4.19 -15.90
N TYR A 68 -3.45 -5.38 -15.30
CA TYR A 68 -3.15 -6.61 -16.02
C TYR A 68 -4.27 -7.01 -16.99
N LEU A 69 -5.54 -6.87 -16.58
CA LEU A 69 -6.70 -7.16 -17.43
C LEU A 69 -6.82 -6.17 -18.59
N VAL A 70 -6.57 -4.87 -18.35
CA VAL A 70 -6.52 -3.85 -19.41
C VAL A 70 -5.38 -4.15 -20.40
N ALA A 71 -4.17 -4.42 -19.90
CA ALA A 71 -3.02 -4.78 -20.73
C ALA A 71 -3.18 -6.11 -21.48
N LYS A 72 -4.14 -6.95 -21.08
CA LYS A 72 -4.54 -8.18 -21.79
C LYS A 72 -5.59 -7.92 -22.88
N ARG A 73 -6.42 -6.87 -22.73
CA ARG A 73 -7.49 -6.49 -23.67
C ARG A 73 -7.02 -5.70 -24.89
N GLU A 74 -5.84 -5.06 -24.83
CA GLU A 74 -5.22 -4.36 -25.96
C GLU A 74 -4.49 -5.29 -26.96
N VAL A 75 -4.80 -6.59 -27.00
CA VAL A 75 -4.27 -7.57 -27.97
C VAL A 75 -5.42 -8.24 -28.71
#